data_AF-A0A929BIC4-F1
#
_entry.id   AF-A0A929BIC4-F1
#
_cell.length_a   1.000
_cell.length_b   1.000
_cell.length_c   1.000
_cell.angle_alpha   90.00
_cell.angle_beta   90.00
_cell.angle_gamma   90.00
#
_symmetry.space_group_name_H-M   'P 1'
#
loop_
_entity.id
_entity.type
_entity.pdbx_description
1 polymer ?
#
loop_
_entity_poly.entity_id
_entity_poly.type
_entity_poly.pdbx_seq_one_letter_code
_entity_poly.pdbx_strand_id
1 'polypeptide(L)'
;MKTVVAGALGECVHVAGVMNFLRLAETAGWRTVFLGTAVSVEEVLDAARREQADMVGVSYRLTPETGERLLAEFAEEADELRAAGVRFAFGGTPPMAGRARAIGFFERVFEGGEPAEAVMEGKDNEQ
;
A
#
# COMPACT_ATOMS: atom_id res chain seq x y z
N MET A 1 10.57 9.19 17.88
CA MET A 1 9.20 8.68 17.70
C MET A 1 9.12 8.10 16.31
N LYS A 2 8.55 6.90 16.13
CA LYS A 2 8.53 6.25 14.81
C LYS A 2 7.50 6.90 13.89
N THR A 3 7.81 6.99 12.60
CA THR A 3 6.92 7.55 11.57
C THR A 3 6.58 6.49 10.53
N VAL A 4 5.30 6.40 10.17
CA VAL A 4 4.82 5.65 9.01
C VAL A 4 4.20 6.60 7.99
N VAL A 5 4.59 6.42 6.73
CA VAL A 5 4.02 7.13 5.57
C VAL A 5 3.22 6.12 4.75
N ALA A 6 1.99 6.43 4.36
CA ALA A 6 1.21 5.50 3.54
C ALA A 6 0.26 6.16 2.55
N GLY A 7 0.03 5.49 1.42
CA GLY A 7 -0.84 5.97 0.33
C GLY A 7 -1.28 4.85 -0.61
N ALA A 8 -2.28 5.13 -1.45
CA ALA A 8 -2.65 4.26 -2.56
C ALA A 8 -1.87 4.68 -3.82
N LEU A 9 -1.15 3.73 -4.40
CA LEU A 9 -0.15 3.97 -5.43
C LEU A 9 -0.78 4.07 -6.83
N GLY A 10 -0.14 4.80 -7.74
CA GLY A 10 -0.49 4.85 -9.16
C GLY A 10 -1.87 5.45 -9.37
N GLU A 11 -2.77 4.75 -10.04
CA GLU A 11 -4.15 5.18 -10.28
C GLU A 11 -5.16 4.57 -9.29
N CYS A 12 -4.69 3.97 -8.19
CA CYS A 12 -5.55 3.36 -7.18
C CYS A 12 -6.26 4.40 -6.29
N VAL A 13 -7.59 4.34 -6.25
CA VAL A 13 -8.45 5.21 -5.43
C VAL A 13 -8.91 4.59 -4.10
N HIS A 14 -8.49 3.34 -3.83
CA HIS A 14 -8.95 2.60 -2.66
C HIS A 14 -8.07 2.88 -1.44
N VAL A 15 -8.66 3.40 -0.36
CA VAL A 15 -7.92 3.82 0.84
C VAL A 15 -8.27 3.06 2.12
N ALA A 16 -9.34 2.26 2.12
CA ALA A 16 -9.81 1.59 3.35
C ALA A 16 -8.71 0.76 4.04
N GLY A 17 -7.93 0.00 3.25
CA GLY A 17 -6.80 -0.77 3.75
C GLY A 17 -5.68 0.11 4.33
N VAL A 18 -5.34 1.20 3.64
CA VAL A 18 -4.31 2.17 4.08
C VAL A 18 -4.74 2.86 5.38
N MET A 19 -5.99 3.31 5.45
CA MET A 19 -6.53 3.98 6.64
C MET A 19 -6.54 3.04 7.85
N ASN A 20 -6.93 1.77 7.66
CA ASN A 20 -6.88 0.80 8.74
C ASN A 20 -5.44 0.52 9.19
N PHE A 21 -4.49 0.41 8.25
CA PHE A 21 -3.07 0.25 8.55
C PHE A 21 -2.52 1.42 9.37
N LEU A 22 -2.79 2.67 8.96
CA LEU A 22 -2.37 3.86 9.69
C LEU A 22 -3.00 3.93 11.08
N ARG A 23 -4.29 3.63 11.24
CA ARG A 23 -4.96 3.58 12.55
C ARG A 23 -4.30 2.58 13.51
N LEU A 24 -3.89 1.42 13.01
CA LEU A 24 -3.16 0.43 13.81
C LEU A 24 -1.77 0.93 14.23
N ALA A 25 -1.06 1.63 13.34
CA ALA A 25 0.22 2.24 13.66
C ALA A 25 0.09 3.37 14.69
N GLU A 26 -0.92 4.22 14.57
CA GLU A 26 -1.24 5.26 15.55
C GLU A 26 -1.54 4.67 16.93
N THR A 27 -2.33 3.59 16.99
CA THR A 27 -2.62 2.85 18.24
C THR A 27 -1.35 2.27 18.86
N ALA A 28 -0.35 1.93 18.05
CA ALA A 28 0.97 1.49 18.50
C ALA A 28 1.92 2.66 18.88
N GLY A 29 1.43 3.90 18.90
CA GLY A 29 2.18 5.10 19.26
C GLY A 29 3.08 5.67 18.15
N TRP A 30 2.79 5.33 16.89
CA TRP A 30 3.54 5.87 15.75
C TRP A 30 2.89 7.13 15.22
N ARG A 31 3.72 8.05 14.72
CA ARG A 31 3.25 9.16 13.89
C ARG A 31 2.85 8.61 12.53
N THR A 32 1.67 8.99 12.06
CA THR A 32 1.14 8.56 10.76
C THR A 32 1.07 9.73 9.79
N VAL A 33 1.48 9.51 8.55
CA VAL A 33 1.33 10.45 7.43
C VAL A 33 0.54 9.75 6.32
N PHE A 34 -0.64 10.27 6.01
CA PHE A 34 -1.47 9.77 4.93
C PHE A 34 -1.30 10.64 3.69
N LEU A 35 -0.93 10.01 2.57
CA LEU A 35 -0.70 10.69 1.29
C LEU A 35 -1.95 10.73 0.40
N GLY A 36 -3.00 9.97 0.73
CA GLY A 36 -4.21 9.92 -0.06
C GLY A 36 -4.22 8.82 -1.11
N THR A 37 -4.94 9.10 -2.20
CA THR A 37 -5.13 8.24 -3.37
C THR A 37 -4.29 8.69 -4.54
N ALA A 38 -4.11 7.78 -5.48
CA ALA A 38 -3.49 8.06 -6.76
C ALA A 38 -2.12 8.75 -6.65
N VAL A 39 -1.31 8.30 -5.69
CA VAL A 39 -0.01 8.88 -5.35
C VAL A 39 1.07 8.27 -6.23
N SER A 40 1.95 9.09 -6.81
CA SER A 40 3.05 8.58 -7.62
C SER A 40 4.12 7.89 -6.77
N VAL A 41 4.98 7.07 -7.38
CA VAL A 41 6.15 6.48 -6.71
C VAL A 41 7.03 7.59 -6.11
N GLU A 42 7.41 8.56 -6.94
CA GLU A 42 8.22 9.73 -6.55
C GLU A 42 7.64 10.44 -5.31
N GLU A 43 6.34 10.75 -5.32
CA GLU A 43 5.68 11.44 -4.20
C GLU A 43 5.73 10.63 -2.90
N VAL A 44 5.57 9.30 -2.97
CA VAL A 44 5.70 8.43 -1.80
C VAL A 44 7.12 8.47 -1.25
N LEU A 45 8.13 8.38 -2.10
CA LEU A 45 9.53 8.32 -1.68
C LEU A 45 10.02 9.67 -1.14
N ASP A 46 9.59 10.78 -1.75
CA ASP A 46 9.90 12.13 -1.27
C ASP A 46 9.22 12.43 0.06
N ALA A 47 7.98 11.96 0.24
CA ALA A 47 7.35 12.00 1.55
C ALA A 47 8.12 11.13 2.56
N ALA A 48 8.53 9.92 2.21
CA ALA A 48 9.30 9.06 3.11
C ALA A 48 10.61 9.72 3.56
N ARG A 49 11.34 10.38 2.65
CA ARG A 49 12.55 11.16 2.95
C ARG A 49 12.27 12.34 3.85
N ARG A 50 11.32 13.21 3.47
CA ARG A 50 10.96 14.42 4.21
C ARG A 50 10.47 14.12 5.62
N GLU A 51 9.68 13.08 5.77
CA GLU A 51 9.08 12.67 7.03
C GLU A 51 9.98 11.76 7.88
N GLN A 52 11.17 11.41 7.36
CA GLN A 52 12.12 10.48 7.97
C GLN A 52 11.42 9.16 8.38
N ALA A 53 10.73 8.55 7.42
CA ALA A 53 9.87 7.40 7.68
C ALA A 53 10.67 6.18 8.17
N ASP A 54 10.19 5.52 9.23
CA ASP A 54 10.66 4.20 9.63
C ASP A 54 9.96 3.08 8.84
N MET A 55 8.80 3.39 8.27
CA MET A 55 8.01 2.47 7.47
C MET A 55 7.21 3.20 6.38
N VAL A 56 7.14 2.58 5.21
CA VAL A 56 6.28 3.00 4.10
C VAL A 56 5.26 1.91 3.81
N GLY A 57 3.98 2.27 3.80
CA GLY A 57 2.88 1.37 3.43
C GLY A 57 2.23 1.82 2.12
N VAL A 58 2.28 0.99 1.08
CA VAL A 58 1.60 1.29 -0.20
C VAL A 58 0.53 0.26 -0.49
N SER A 59 -0.52 0.68 -1.20
CA SER A 59 -1.56 -0.25 -1.65
C SER A 59 -1.91 -0.06 -3.11
N TYR A 60 -2.29 -1.17 -3.76
CA TYR A 60 -2.76 -1.17 -5.13
C TYR A 60 -3.72 -2.34 -5.35
N ARG A 61 -4.88 -2.09 -5.97
CA ARG A 61 -5.96 -3.08 -6.10
C ARG A 61 -6.55 -3.23 -7.51
N LEU A 62 -5.97 -2.56 -8.52
CA LEU A 62 -6.49 -2.61 -9.89
C LEU A 62 -5.94 -3.84 -10.64
N THR A 63 -5.47 -3.68 -11.88
CA THR A 63 -5.06 -4.82 -12.71
C THR A 63 -3.70 -5.38 -12.26
N PRO A 64 -3.57 -6.69 -12.07
CA PRO A 64 -2.30 -7.28 -11.61
C PRO A 64 -1.13 -7.03 -12.56
N GLU A 65 -1.36 -6.93 -13.87
CA GLU A 65 -0.32 -6.71 -14.89
C GLU A 65 0.29 -5.30 -14.79
N THR A 66 -0.55 -4.28 -14.64
CA THR A 66 -0.10 -2.89 -14.43
C THR A 66 0.53 -2.76 -13.04
N GLY A 67 -0.11 -3.36 -12.03
CA GLY A 67 0.39 -3.34 -10.66
C GLY A 67 1.76 -3.97 -10.51
N GLU A 68 2.06 -5.07 -11.21
CA GLU A 68 3.39 -5.70 -11.15
C GLU A 68 4.49 -4.77 -11.65
N ARG A 69 4.27 -4.12 -12.79
CA ARG A 69 5.23 -3.17 -13.35
C ARG A 69 5.46 -2.00 -12.41
N LEU A 70 4.36 -1.45 -11.87
CA LEU A 70 4.39 -0.38 -10.90
C LEU A 70 5.13 -0.77 -9.61
N LEU A 71 4.92 -1.99 -9.10
CA LEU A 71 5.63 -2.46 -7.90
C LEU A 71 7.11 -2.75 -8.16
N ALA A 72 7.48 -3.16 -9.37
CA ALA A 72 8.88 -3.35 -9.74
C ALA A 72 9.62 -2.00 -9.79
N GLU A 73 9.02 -1.00 -10.44
CA GLU A 73 9.52 0.39 -10.46
C GLU A 73 9.63 0.95 -9.03
N PHE A 74 8.59 0.79 -8.22
CA PHE A 74 8.61 1.21 -6.83
C PHE A 74 9.76 0.55 -6.03
N ALA A 75 9.97 -0.75 -6.20
CA ALA A 75 11.02 -1.47 -5.49
C ALA A 75 12.43 -1.01 -5.91
N GLU A 76 12.63 -0.72 -7.20
CA GLU A 76 13.90 -0.21 -7.73
C GLU A 76 14.19 1.19 -7.17
N GLU A 77 13.25 2.12 -7.25
CA GLU A 77 13.44 3.49 -6.76
C GLU A 77 13.55 3.60 -5.23
N ALA A 78 12.92 2.66 -4.52
CA ALA A 78 12.93 2.63 -3.06
C ALA A 78 14.14 1.87 -2.45
N ASP A 79 15.00 1.27 -3.28
CA ASP A 79 16.09 0.40 -2.78
C ASP A 79 17.07 1.14 -1.86
N GLU A 80 17.41 2.40 -2.16
CA GLU A 80 18.28 3.21 -1.30
C GLU A 80 17.68 3.44 0.10
N LEU A 81 16.37 3.73 0.17
CA LEU A 81 15.67 3.90 1.45
C LEU A 81 15.60 2.58 2.21
N ARG A 82 15.37 1.47 1.52
CA ARG A 82 15.37 0.14 2.10
C ARG A 82 16.75 -0.21 2.66
N ALA A 83 17.81 0.05 1.90
CA ALA A 83 19.19 -0.14 2.32
C ALA A 83 19.56 0.75 3.53
N ALA A 84 18.98 1.94 3.63
CA ALA A 84 19.09 2.82 4.79
C ALA A 84 18.26 2.37 6.01
N GLY A 85 17.47 1.29 5.89
CA GLY A 85 16.72 0.67 6.98
C GLY A 85 15.23 1.00 7.02
N VAL A 86 14.69 1.72 6.04
CA VAL A 86 13.24 1.94 5.92
C VAL A 86 12.54 0.63 5.58
N ARG A 87 11.46 0.33 6.28
CA ARG A 87 10.68 -0.90 6.07
C ARG A 87 9.52 -0.67 5.13
N PHE A 88 9.20 -1.65 4.30
CA PHE A 88 8.15 -1.50 3.29
C PHE A 88 7.06 -2.55 3.46
N ALA A 89 5.81 -2.11 3.41
CA ALA A 89 4.64 -2.97 3.45
C ALA A 89 3.73 -2.71 2.25
N PHE A 90 3.12 -3.77 1.73
CA PHE A 90 2.18 -3.71 0.62
C PHE A 90 0.80 -4.25 1.03
N GLY A 91 -0.27 -3.63 0.51
CA GLY A 91 -1.64 -4.13 0.61
C GLY A 91 -2.32 -4.24 -0.75
N GLY A 92 -2.94 -5.37 -1.06
CA GLY A 92 -3.61 -5.56 -2.35
C GLY A 92 -4.64 -6.68 -2.37
N THR A 93 -5.23 -6.91 -3.53
CA THR A 93 -6.04 -8.10 -3.79
C THR A 93 -5.15 -9.36 -3.80
N PRO A 94 -5.71 -10.57 -3.60
CA PRO A 94 -4.91 -11.81 -3.61
C PRO A 94 -3.97 -11.98 -4.83
N PRO A 95 -4.38 -11.74 -6.09
CA PRO A 95 -3.45 -11.82 -7.22
C PRO A 95 -2.34 -10.78 -7.13
N MET A 96 -2.63 -9.57 -6.64
CA MET A 96 -1.61 -8.53 -6.50
C MET A 96 -0.64 -8.82 -5.35
N ALA A 97 -1.15 -9.35 -4.24
CA ALA A 97 -0.34 -9.79 -3.10
C ALA A 97 0.64 -10.91 -3.49
N GLY A 98 0.21 -11.84 -4.37
CA GLY A 98 1.10 -12.85 -4.95
C GLY A 98 2.29 -12.24 -5.68
N ARG A 99 2.05 -11.27 -6.56
CA ARG A 99 3.10 -10.58 -7.32
C ARG A 99 4.03 -9.75 -6.42
N ALA A 100 3.46 -9.02 -5.45
CA ALA A 100 4.24 -8.27 -4.47
C ALA A 100 5.20 -9.15 -3.66
N ARG A 101 4.77 -10.37 -3.28
CA ARG A 101 5.64 -11.35 -2.59
C ARG A 101 6.75 -11.86 -3.50
N ALA A 102 6.45 -12.12 -4.78
CA ALA A 102 7.44 -12.60 -5.76
C ALA A 102 8.57 -11.59 -6.00
N ILE A 103 8.30 -10.28 -5.87
CA ILE A 103 9.31 -9.22 -5.96
C ILE A 103 10.35 -9.30 -4.81
N GLY A 104 9.97 -9.81 -3.64
CA GLY A 104 10.89 -9.99 -2.51
C GLY A 104 11.37 -8.69 -1.84
N PHE A 105 10.73 -7.56 -2.14
CA PHE A 105 11.09 -6.25 -1.61
C PHE A 105 10.37 -5.92 -0.29
N PHE A 106 9.07 -6.22 -0.21
CA PHE A 106 8.21 -5.85 0.93
C PHE A 106 8.43 -6.77 2.13
N GLU A 107 8.62 -6.19 3.31
CA GLU A 107 8.71 -6.92 4.59
C GLU A 107 7.38 -7.61 4.93
N ARG A 108 6.26 -6.94 4.63
CA ARG A 108 4.92 -7.50 4.83
C ARG A 108 4.03 -7.25 3.64
N VAL A 109 3.28 -8.28 3.29
CA VAL A 109 2.26 -8.22 2.24
C VAL A 109 0.92 -8.65 2.82
N PHE A 110 -0.03 -7.72 2.83
CA PHE A 110 -1.39 -7.93 3.27
C PHE A 110 -2.30 -8.17 2.08
N GLU A 111 -3.14 -9.20 2.18
CA GLU A 111 -4.16 -9.52 1.20
C GLU A 111 -5.54 -9.16 1.77
N GLY A 112 -6.33 -8.40 1.00
CA GLY A 112 -7.70 -8.05 1.33
C GLY A 112 -8.67 -8.57 0.27
N GLY A 113 -9.86 -9.00 0.70
CA GLY A 113 -10.85 -9.63 -0.17
C GLY A 113 -12.28 -9.39 0.27
N GLU A 114 -12.82 -8.24 -0.12
CA GLU A 114 -14.10 -8.05 -0.83
C GLU A 114 -13.95 -6.73 -1.64
N PRO A 115 -14.47 -6.62 -2.88
CA PRO A 115 -14.69 -5.35 -3.54
C PRO A 115 -15.85 -4.61 -2.89
N ALA A 116 -15.85 -3.27 -2.90
CA ALA A 116 -17.02 -2.50 -2.44
C ALA A 116 -18.26 -2.83 -3.30
N GLU A 117 -18.07 -3.30 -4.53
CA GLU A 117 -19.14 -3.78 -5.41
C GLU A 117 -19.78 -5.10 -4.95
N ALA A 118 -19.09 -5.96 -4.20
CA ALA A 118 -19.69 -7.20 -3.65
C ALA A 118 -20.72 -6.93 -2.54
N VAL A 119 -20.80 -5.69 -2.05
CA VAL A 119 -21.82 -5.25 -1.07
C VAL A 119 -23.06 -4.67 -1.78
N MET A 120 -22.96 -4.32 -3.06
CA MET A 120 -24.05 -3.69 -3.83
C MET A 120 -24.77 -4.66 -4.78
N GLU A 121 -24.21 -5.83 -5.09
CA GLU A 121 -24.99 -6.95 -5.63
C GLU A 121 -25.68 -7.68 -4.47
N GLY A 122 -26.73 -7.03 -3.97
CA GLY A 122 -27.76 -7.70 -3.22
C GLY A 122 -28.18 -8.97 -3.95
N LYS A 123 -28.20 -10.08 -3.21
CA LYS A 123 -28.89 -11.29 -3.61
C LYS A 123 -30.38 -11.00 -3.74
N ASP A 124 -30.80 -10.38 -4.84
CA ASP A 124 -32.21 -10.39 -5.23
C ASP A 124 -32.47 -11.72 -5.94
N ASN A 125 -32.54 -12.76 -5.12
CA ASN A 125 -33.13 -14.03 -5.49
C ASN A 125 -34.26 -14.29 -4.50
N GLU A 126 -35.39 -13.62 -4.71
CA GLU A 126 -36.66 -13.93 -4.04
C GLU A 126 -37.86 -13.59 -4.94
N GLN A 127 -38.13 -14.49 -5.89
CA GLN A 127 -39.43 -15.15 -6.20
C GLN A 127 -39.52 -15.62 -7.66
#